data_AF-A0A351LFZ4-F1
#
_entry.id   AF-A0A351LFZ4-F1
#
_cell.length_a   1.000
_cell.length_b   1.000
_cell.length_c   1.000
_cell.angle_alpha   90.00
_cell.angle_beta   90.00
_cell.angle_gamma   90.00
#
_symmetry.space_group_name_H-M   'P 1'
#
loop_
_entity.id
_entity.type
_entity.pdbx_description
1 polymer ?
#
loop_
_entity_poly.entity_id
_entity_poly.type
_entity_poly.pdbx_seq_one_letter_code
_entity_poly.pdbx_strand_id
1 'polypeptide(L)'
;MANSIYQKLALATAGTVLSLAVMENPSVQAAIITYDFTVNITSGSLLGNQYSGFFSYNDSEPSGLAGTLFYPYFAPSDFSFEFLGKTYTENNIRYATRYSLFPPVSYLTFTNPKAVVDENLSRPYYIPGGELDKVQFELTDYSTVGIGSYFINFYPNSIFSFWLFDRFPQNTISQGGGTVTYSLRTTPTPPPTSVPEPGTVFGLSMLGFGWLLMKKKVSSNT
;
A
#
# COMPACT_ATOMS: atom_id res chain seq x y z
N MET A 1 0.81 -79.97 16.25
CA MET A 1 1.73 -78.89 16.67
C MET A 1 1.88 -77.97 15.46
N ALA A 2 1.52 -76.69 15.43
CA ALA A 2 1.30 -75.69 16.47
C ALA A 2 0.12 -74.74 16.12
N ASN A 3 -0.50 -74.23 17.17
CA ASN A 3 -1.18 -72.93 17.31
C ASN A 3 -0.38 -71.80 16.59
N SER A 4 -0.89 -70.64 16.18
CA SER A 4 -2.05 -69.82 16.55
C SER A 4 -1.83 -68.42 15.93
N ILE A 5 -2.81 -67.51 16.07
CA ILE A 5 -2.65 -66.04 16.00
C ILE A 5 -2.27 -65.60 14.57
N TYR A 6 -3.15 -65.04 13.75
CA TYR A 6 -3.45 -63.61 13.75
C TYR A 6 -4.83 -63.37 13.12
N GLN A 7 -5.70 -62.79 13.94
CA GLN A 7 -6.86 -62.02 13.52
C GLN A 7 -6.47 -60.88 12.56
N LYS A 8 -7.36 -60.65 11.58
CA LYS A 8 -7.79 -59.35 11.07
C LYS A 8 -6.71 -58.40 10.55
N LEU A 9 -6.70 -58.19 9.23
CA LEU A 9 -6.51 -56.84 8.70
C LEU A 9 -7.41 -56.64 7.47
N ALA A 10 -8.56 -56.01 7.70
CA ALA A 10 -9.31 -55.37 6.62
C ALA A 10 -8.50 -54.16 6.18
N LEU A 11 -7.94 -54.21 4.97
CA LEU A 11 -7.20 -53.09 4.40
C LEU A 11 -8.21 -52.08 3.86
N ALA A 12 -8.58 -51.10 4.70
CA ALA A 12 -9.29 -49.92 4.26
C ALA A 12 -8.30 -49.01 3.53
N THR A 13 -8.36 -48.99 2.20
CA THR A 13 -7.73 -47.94 1.40
C THR A 13 -8.49 -46.64 1.63
N ALA A 14 -8.08 -45.89 2.65
CA ALA A 14 -8.47 -44.50 2.79
C ALA A 14 -7.86 -43.73 1.62
N GLY A 15 -8.67 -43.44 0.61
CA GLY A 15 -8.31 -42.51 -0.47
C GLY A 15 -8.17 -41.12 0.12
N THR A 16 -6.93 -40.67 0.35
CA THR A 16 -6.64 -39.27 0.63
C THR A 16 -6.93 -38.48 -0.64
N VAL A 17 -8.05 -37.78 -0.70
CA VAL A 17 -8.24 -36.72 -1.68
C VAL A 17 -7.32 -35.59 -1.25
N LEU A 18 -6.21 -35.41 -1.97
CA LEU A 18 -5.43 -34.18 -1.94
C LEU A 18 -6.35 -33.09 -2.52
N SER A 19 -7.09 -32.43 -1.64
CA SER A 19 -7.70 -31.16 -1.96
C SER A 19 -6.55 -30.20 -2.24
N LEU A 20 -6.22 -30.01 -3.53
CA LEU A 20 -5.48 -28.83 -3.96
C LEU A 20 -6.31 -27.64 -3.51
N ALA A 21 -5.97 -27.07 -2.36
CA ALA A 21 -6.38 -25.72 -2.07
C ALA A 21 -5.82 -24.89 -3.23
N VAL A 22 -6.73 -24.36 -4.04
CA VAL A 22 -6.39 -23.22 -4.88
C VAL A 22 -5.96 -22.16 -3.88
N MET A 23 -4.64 -22.00 -3.71
CA MET A 23 -4.14 -20.74 -3.21
C MET A 23 -4.63 -19.73 -4.23
N GLU A 24 -5.59 -18.89 -3.85
CA GLU A 24 -5.73 -17.60 -4.50
C GLU A 24 -4.32 -17.01 -4.44
N ASN A 25 -3.62 -17.07 -5.57
CA ASN A 25 -2.43 -16.31 -5.76
C ASN A 25 -2.97 -14.88 -5.80
N PRO A 26 -2.77 -14.02 -4.78
CA PRO A 26 -3.06 -12.63 -4.99
C PRO A 26 -2.09 -12.25 -6.10
N SER A 27 -2.57 -12.17 -7.34
CA SER A 27 -1.86 -11.43 -8.37
C SER A 27 -1.52 -10.13 -7.68
N VAL A 28 -0.23 -9.84 -7.52
CA VAL A 28 0.29 -8.64 -6.88
C VAL A 28 -0.10 -7.47 -7.79
N GLN A 29 -1.37 -7.12 -7.75
CA GLN A 29 -1.92 -5.99 -8.44
C GLN A 29 -1.71 -4.83 -7.48
N ALA A 30 -0.89 -3.89 -7.91
CA ALA A 30 -0.70 -2.59 -7.28
C ALA A 30 -2.07 -2.04 -6.86
N ALA A 31 -2.27 -1.89 -5.55
CA ALA A 31 -3.47 -1.36 -4.96
C ALA A 31 -3.17 0.05 -4.43
N ILE A 32 -4.06 1.00 -4.78
CA ILE A 32 -4.06 2.31 -4.14
C ILE A 32 -4.81 2.17 -2.82
N ILE A 33 -4.07 2.26 -1.73
CA ILE A 33 -4.59 2.21 -0.37
C ILE A 33 -4.82 3.64 0.10
N THR A 34 -6.05 3.97 0.50
CA THR A 34 -6.42 5.31 0.96
C THR A 34 -6.84 5.28 2.42
N TYR A 35 -6.29 6.17 3.23
CA TYR A 35 -6.68 6.39 4.62
C TYR A 35 -7.32 7.76 4.78
N ASP A 36 -8.55 7.77 5.29
CA ASP A 36 -9.16 8.96 5.87
C ASP A 36 -8.64 9.15 7.29
N PHE A 37 -8.36 10.39 7.68
CA PHE A 37 -7.91 10.71 9.03
C PHE A 37 -8.66 11.91 9.62
N THR A 38 -8.83 11.87 10.94
CA THR A 38 -9.33 12.99 11.74
C THR A 38 -8.38 13.22 12.90
N VAL A 39 -8.00 14.48 13.11
CA VAL A 39 -7.14 14.90 14.22
C VAL A 39 -7.93 15.76 15.20
N ASN A 40 -7.81 15.43 16.48
CA ASN A 40 -8.37 16.21 17.58
C ASN A 40 -7.22 16.84 18.35
N ILE A 41 -7.17 18.18 18.41
CA ILE A 41 -6.09 18.89 19.10
C ILE A 41 -6.37 18.97 20.59
N THR A 42 -5.50 18.36 21.41
CA THR A 42 -5.65 18.27 22.87
C THR A 42 -4.58 19.07 23.62
N SER A 43 -3.64 19.71 22.92
CA SER A 43 -2.65 20.63 23.51
C SER A 43 -2.11 21.64 22.50
N GLY A 44 -1.49 22.72 23.00
CA GLY A 44 -0.87 23.76 22.19
C GLY A 44 -1.83 24.88 21.78
N SER A 45 -1.39 25.75 20.87
CA SER A 45 -2.13 26.97 20.50
C SER A 45 -3.44 26.70 19.74
N LEU A 46 -3.63 25.48 19.25
CA LEU A 46 -4.82 25.07 18.47
C LEU A 46 -5.76 24.17 19.29
N LEU A 47 -5.61 24.16 20.62
CA LEU A 47 -6.40 23.34 21.54
C LEU A 47 -7.91 23.45 21.27
N GLY A 48 -8.58 22.31 21.20
CA GLY A 48 -10.03 22.22 21.01
C GLY A 48 -10.46 22.19 19.54
N ASN A 49 -9.56 22.46 18.60
CA ASN A 49 -9.87 22.34 17.17
C ASN A 49 -9.83 20.87 16.71
N GLN A 50 -10.58 20.60 15.64
CA GLN A 50 -10.59 19.34 14.93
C GLN A 50 -10.32 19.61 13.45
N TYR A 51 -9.57 18.73 12.80
CA TYR A 51 -9.26 18.81 11.37
C TYR A 51 -9.33 17.41 10.74
N SER A 52 -9.55 17.35 9.43
CA SER A 52 -9.69 16.08 8.71
C SER A 52 -9.08 16.14 7.33
N GLY A 53 -8.68 14.98 6.83
CA GLY A 53 -8.09 14.82 5.52
C GLY A 53 -7.99 13.37 5.11
N PHE A 54 -7.26 13.12 4.03
CA PHE A 54 -6.90 11.80 3.59
C PHE A 54 -5.51 11.80 2.94
N PHE A 55 -4.91 10.62 2.86
CA PHE A 55 -3.79 10.37 1.98
C PHE A 55 -3.92 8.97 1.38
N SER A 56 -3.29 8.78 0.23
CA SER A 56 -3.23 7.51 -0.46
C SER A 56 -1.79 7.10 -0.70
N TYR A 57 -1.51 5.81 -0.85
CA TYR A 57 -0.25 5.32 -1.39
C TYR A 57 -0.49 4.10 -2.27
N ASN A 58 0.44 3.87 -3.20
CA ASN A 58 0.48 2.65 -3.99
C ASN A 58 1.33 1.60 -3.25
N ASP A 59 0.73 0.45 -2.93
CA ASP A 59 1.39 -0.62 -2.17
C ASP A 59 2.47 -1.38 -2.94
N SER A 60 2.63 -1.10 -4.24
CA SER A 60 3.72 -1.61 -5.06
C SER A 60 4.81 -0.58 -5.34
N GLU A 61 4.63 0.69 -4.95
CA GLU A 61 5.59 1.74 -5.29
C GLU A 61 6.88 1.57 -4.47
N PRO A 62 8.06 1.57 -5.10
CA PRO A 62 9.31 1.42 -4.39
C PRO A 62 9.55 2.60 -3.44
N SER A 63 10.21 2.31 -2.31
CA SER A 63 10.69 3.32 -1.37
C SER A 63 11.57 4.33 -2.08
N GLY A 64 11.43 5.61 -1.71
CA GLY A 64 12.31 6.67 -2.19
C GLY A 64 13.77 6.43 -1.78
N LEU A 65 14.70 6.89 -2.62
CA LEU A 65 16.13 6.85 -2.30
C LEU A 65 16.48 7.95 -1.28
N ALA A 66 16.45 7.63 0.02
CA ALA A 66 17.01 8.52 1.05
C ALA A 66 18.54 8.38 1.13
N GLY A 67 19.25 8.80 0.06
CA GLY A 67 20.70 8.85 0.06
C GLY A 67 21.41 7.51 0.34
N THR A 68 22.56 7.58 1.02
CA THR A 68 23.43 6.44 1.34
C THR A 68 22.90 5.52 2.43
N LEU A 69 21.87 5.94 3.16
CA LEU A 69 21.25 5.21 4.27
C LEU A 69 19.89 4.70 3.78
N PHE A 70 19.81 3.42 3.42
CA PHE A 70 18.60 2.78 2.88
C PHE A 70 17.44 2.74 3.90
N TYR A 71 16.81 3.88 4.16
CA TYR A 71 15.61 3.94 4.96
C TYR A 71 14.37 3.81 4.07
N PRO A 72 13.45 2.88 4.37
CA PRO A 72 12.26 2.61 3.56
C PRO A 72 11.19 3.69 3.80
N TYR A 73 11.39 4.85 3.19
CA TYR A 73 10.39 5.92 3.17
C TYR A 73 9.59 5.87 1.88
N PHE A 74 8.28 6.07 2.00
CA PHE A 74 7.35 6.03 0.87
C PHE A 74 6.66 7.37 0.73
N ALA A 75 6.43 7.80 -0.52
CA ALA A 75 5.63 8.98 -0.80
C ALA A 75 4.14 8.61 -0.83
N PRO A 76 3.23 9.45 -0.31
CA PRO A 76 1.83 9.31 -0.70
C PRO A 76 1.66 9.58 -2.20
N SER A 77 0.65 8.94 -2.78
CA SER A 77 0.22 9.10 -4.18
C SER A 77 -0.98 10.03 -4.33
N ASP A 78 -1.62 10.41 -3.22
CA ASP A 78 -2.64 11.45 -3.14
C ASP A 78 -2.68 12.01 -1.71
N PHE A 79 -3.07 13.27 -1.56
CA PHE A 79 -3.18 13.92 -0.27
C PHE A 79 -4.15 15.11 -0.31
N SER A 80 -4.99 15.19 0.73
CA SER A 80 -5.78 16.37 1.04
C SER A 80 -5.88 16.55 2.55
N PHE A 81 -5.70 17.77 3.05
CA PHE A 81 -5.90 18.06 4.46
C PHE A 81 -6.47 19.45 4.68
N GLU A 82 -7.64 19.53 5.31
CA GLU A 82 -8.23 20.80 5.71
C GLU A 82 -7.67 21.23 7.06
N PHE A 83 -6.76 22.20 7.05
CA PHE A 83 -6.06 22.68 8.23
C PHE A 83 -6.09 24.20 8.28
N LEU A 84 -6.53 24.77 9.41
CA LEU A 84 -6.62 26.22 9.64
C LEU A 84 -7.41 26.98 8.56
N GLY A 85 -8.52 26.40 8.09
CA GLY A 85 -9.39 27.01 7.08
C GLY A 85 -8.82 26.95 5.65
N LYS A 86 -7.78 26.15 5.42
CA LYS A 86 -7.17 25.93 4.11
C LYS A 86 -7.09 24.44 3.79
N THR A 87 -7.33 24.09 2.53
CA THR A 87 -7.09 22.74 2.01
C THR A 87 -5.68 22.65 1.43
N TYR A 88 -4.83 21.84 2.07
CA TYR A 88 -3.52 21.48 1.58
C TYR A 88 -3.63 20.26 0.67
N THR A 89 -2.94 20.30 -0.47
CA THR A 89 -2.91 19.20 -1.47
C THR A 89 -1.48 18.73 -1.70
N GLU A 90 -1.26 17.76 -2.59
CA GLU A 90 0.08 17.30 -2.97
C GLU A 90 1.04 18.43 -3.38
N ASN A 91 0.52 19.50 -3.99
CA ASN A 91 1.31 20.68 -4.37
C ASN A 91 1.90 21.43 -3.18
N ASN A 92 1.28 21.28 -2.01
CA ASN A 92 1.69 21.90 -0.75
C ASN A 92 2.52 20.98 0.13
N ILE A 93 2.71 19.74 -0.29
CA ILE A 93 3.63 18.79 0.34
C ILE A 93 5.01 18.97 -0.30
N ARG A 94 6.04 18.89 0.52
CA ARG A 94 7.42 18.82 0.04
C ARG A 94 7.96 17.40 0.20
N TYR A 95 8.53 16.90 -0.88
CA TYR A 95 9.41 15.73 -0.85
C TYR A 95 10.84 16.23 -0.78
N ALA A 96 11.69 15.64 0.04
CA ALA A 96 13.11 15.97 -0.09
C ALA A 96 13.61 15.42 -1.43
N THR A 97 14.34 16.25 -2.15
CA THR A 97 14.97 15.84 -3.42
C THR A 97 16.10 14.85 -3.13
N ARG A 98 16.55 14.11 -4.16
CA ARG A 98 17.64 13.10 -4.10
C ARG A 98 18.97 13.60 -3.52
N TYR A 99 19.10 14.89 -3.20
CA TYR A 99 20.31 15.52 -2.66
C TYR A 99 20.18 16.00 -1.19
N SER A 100 19.06 15.71 -0.53
CA SER A 100 18.93 15.99 0.90
C SER A 100 19.55 14.86 1.73
N LEU A 101 20.53 15.22 2.57
CA LEU A 101 21.07 14.33 3.62
C LEU A 101 20.08 14.09 4.78
N PHE A 102 18.92 14.75 4.73
CA PHE A 102 17.81 14.56 5.65
C PHE A 102 16.76 13.65 5.01
N PRO A 103 16.02 12.84 5.80
CA PRO A 103 14.89 12.10 5.27
C PRO A 103 13.96 13.04 4.47
N PRO A 104 13.16 12.52 3.52
CA PRO A 104 12.06 13.28 2.95
C PRO A 104 11.33 14.07 4.03
N VAL A 105 10.99 15.32 3.76
CA VAL A 105 10.26 16.14 4.75
C VAL A 105 8.81 15.65 4.92
N SER A 106 8.28 14.99 3.89
CA SER A 106 7.00 14.29 3.92
C SER A 106 7.14 12.84 3.45
N TYR A 107 6.68 11.89 4.27
CA TYR A 107 6.82 10.45 4.00
C TYR A 107 5.91 9.58 4.86
N LEU A 108 5.80 8.33 4.44
CA LEU A 108 5.20 7.22 5.16
C LEU A 108 6.30 6.22 5.56
N THR A 109 6.17 5.61 6.74
CA THR A 109 6.90 4.39 7.13
C THR A 109 5.92 3.27 7.46
N PHE A 110 6.43 2.06 7.40
CA PHE A 110 5.70 0.86 7.74
C PHE A 110 6.51 -0.01 8.69
N THR A 111 5.84 -0.84 9.49
CA THR A 111 6.50 -1.66 10.52
C THR A 111 7.33 -2.80 9.94
N ASN A 112 7.01 -3.29 8.73
CA ASN A 112 7.69 -4.41 8.11
C ASN A 112 7.79 -4.28 6.57
N PRO A 113 8.49 -3.26 6.05
CA PRO A 113 8.64 -3.04 4.62
C PRO A 113 9.37 -4.21 3.98
N LYS A 114 8.91 -4.63 2.80
CA LYS A 114 9.43 -5.84 2.14
C LYS A 114 10.59 -5.47 1.22
N ALA A 115 11.75 -6.08 1.44
CA ALA A 115 12.88 -5.93 0.53
C ALA A 115 12.60 -6.66 -0.79
N VAL A 116 12.84 -5.97 -1.90
CA VAL A 116 12.75 -6.50 -3.27
C VAL A 116 14.15 -6.44 -3.89
N VAL A 117 14.60 -7.60 -4.36
CA VAL A 117 15.84 -7.76 -5.11
C VAL A 117 15.47 -7.89 -6.57
N ASP A 118 15.84 -6.90 -7.37
CA ASP A 118 15.69 -6.93 -8.83
C ASP A 118 17.07 -7.17 -9.44
N GLU A 119 17.21 -8.22 -10.23
CA GLU A 119 18.46 -8.59 -10.91
C GLU A 119 18.96 -7.52 -11.89
N ASN A 120 18.08 -6.63 -12.34
CA ASN A 120 18.39 -5.53 -13.24
C ASN A 120 18.80 -4.24 -12.49
N LEU A 121 18.60 -4.18 -11.17
CA LEU A 121 18.96 -3.04 -10.35
C LEU A 121 20.21 -3.35 -9.54
N SER A 122 21.14 -2.39 -9.49
CA SER A 122 22.40 -2.54 -8.76
C SER A 122 22.22 -2.55 -7.23
N ARG A 123 21.00 -2.29 -6.73
CA ARG A 123 20.70 -2.15 -5.31
C ARG A 123 19.27 -2.64 -5.02
N PRO A 124 19.03 -3.31 -3.87
CA PRO A 124 17.67 -3.65 -3.45
C PRO A 124 16.88 -2.39 -3.11
N TYR A 125 15.55 -2.48 -3.23
CA TYR A 125 14.60 -1.47 -2.78
C TYR A 125 13.57 -2.09 -1.84
N TYR A 126 12.71 -1.28 -1.23
CA TYR A 126 11.62 -1.76 -0.40
C TYR A 126 10.28 -1.40 -1.03
N ILE A 127 9.26 -2.22 -0.79
CA ILE A 127 7.84 -1.85 -1.00
C ILE A 127 7.14 -1.79 0.36
N PRO A 128 6.00 -1.06 0.46
CA PRO A 128 5.20 -1.04 1.68
C PRO A 128 4.89 -2.45 2.20
N GLY A 129 4.90 -2.62 3.51
CA GLY A 129 4.65 -3.92 4.13
C GLY A 129 4.47 -3.83 5.64
N GLY A 130 3.64 -4.71 6.19
CA GLY A 130 3.20 -4.59 7.58
C GLY A 130 2.12 -3.52 7.73
N GLU A 131 2.08 -2.89 8.89
CA GLU A 131 1.13 -1.82 9.22
C GLU A 131 1.76 -0.45 8.98
N LEU A 132 0.92 0.55 8.72
CA LEU A 132 1.35 1.95 8.68
C LEU A 132 1.90 2.34 10.07
N ASP A 133 3.13 2.83 10.10
CA ASP A 133 3.88 3.11 11.34
C ASP A 133 3.97 4.61 11.64
N LYS A 134 4.24 5.42 10.61
CA LYS A 134 4.31 6.88 10.72
C LYS A 134 3.89 7.53 9.42
N VAL A 135 3.17 8.64 9.56
CA VAL A 135 2.92 9.60 8.49
C VAL A 135 3.53 10.93 8.92
N GLN A 136 4.33 11.53 8.06
CA GLN A 136 4.86 12.87 8.26
C GLN A 136 4.55 13.72 7.04
N PHE A 137 4.01 14.92 7.25
CA PHE A 137 3.82 15.92 6.21
C PHE A 137 4.46 17.24 6.61
N GLU A 138 5.24 17.83 5.71
CA GLU A 138 5.54 19.25 5.72
C GLU A 138 4.53 19.95 4.82
N LEU A 139 3.70 20.81 5.43
CA LEU A 139 2.77 21.66 4.71
C LEU A 139 3.38 23.03 4.53
N THR A 140 3.50 23.47 3.28
CA THR A 140 4.02 24.80 2.98
C THR A 140 3.34 25.44 1.78
N ASP A 141 3.18 26.75 1.86
CA ASP A 141 2.66 27.57 0.76
C ASP A 141 3.78 28.12 -0.13
N TYR A 142 5.02 27.96 0.29
CA TYR A 142 6.18 28.52 -0.37
C TYR A 142 6.89 27.46 -1.22
N SER A 143 7.49 27.89 -2.33
CA SER A 143 8.29 27.02 -3.20
C SER A 143 9.55 26.47 -2.50
N THR A 144 9.96 27.07 -1.38
CA THR A 144 11.12 26.67 -0.58
C THR A 144 10.72 26.33 0.86
N VAL A 145 11.33 25.30 1.44
CA VAL A 145 11.23 24.96 2.88
C VAL A 145 11.60 26.20 3.71
N GLY A 146 10.75 26.61 4.66
CA GLY A 146 11.04 27.81 5.45
C GLY A 146 9.84 28.44 6.15
N ILE A 147 9.76 29.78 6.07
CA ILE A 147 8.85 30.62 6.86
C ILE A 147 7.40 30.17 6.67
N GLY A 148 6.70 29.87 7.76
CA GLY A 148 5.30 29.49 7.73
C GLY A 148 5.02 28.03 7.39
N SER A 149 6.05 27.17 7.30
CA SER A 149 5.84 25.71 7.15
C SER A 149 5.31 25.08 8.44
N TYR A 150 4.32 24.19 8.29
CA TYR A 150 3.89 23.28 9.35
C TYR A 150 4.51 21.91 9.17
N PHE A 151 5.07 21.36 10.24
CA PHE A 151 5.52 19.96 10.30
C PHE A 151 4.53 19.18 11.12
N ILE A 152 3.89 18.22 10.49
CA ILE A 152 2.81 17.46 11.07
C ILE A 152 3.20 16.00 11.07
N ASN A 153 3.13 15.40 12.24
CA ASN A 153 3.40 13.98 12.42
C ASN A 153 2.14 13.31 12.94
N PHE A 154 1.84 12.19 12.33
CA PHE A 154 0.75 11.33 12.71
C PHE A 154 1.33 9.95 12.97
N TYR A 155 1.11 9.45 14.17
CA TYR A 155 1.45 8.08 14.54
C TYR A 155 0.13 7.32 14.68
N PRO A 156 -0.15 6.34 13.80
CA PRO A 156 -1.30 5.45 13.94
C PRO A 156 -1.39 4.92 15.37
N ASN A 157 -2.56 5.10 16.00
CA ASN A 157 -2.87 4.67 17.37
C ASN A 157 -2.05 5.33 18.50
N SER A 158 -1.37 6.45 18.24
CA SER A 158 -0.58 7.12 19.26
C SER A 158 -0.90 8.60 19.32
N ILE A 159 -0.08 9.45 18.72
CA ILE A 159 -0.10 10.89 18.95
C ILE A 159 -0.12 11.62 17.60
N PHE A 160 -0.89 12.70 17.55
CA PHE A 160 -0.73 13.76 16.55
C PHE A 160 0.19 14.83 17.14
N SER A 161 1.16 15.33 16.38
CA SER A 161 1.92 16.51 16.76
C SER A 161 2.11 17.47 15.59
N PHE A 162 2.14 18.76 15.89
CA PHE A 162 2.45 19.78 14.91
C PHE A 162 3.47 20.78 15.46
N TRP A 163 4.30 21.30 14.56
CA TRP A 163 5.20 22.40 14.79
C TRP A 163 5.07 23.41 13.65
N LEU A 164 4.93 24.69 14.00
CA LEU A 164 4.96 25.82 13.07
C LEU A 164 6.29 26.54 13.23
N PHE A 165 7.00 26.72 12.12
CA PHE A 165 8.29 27.42 12.10
C PHE A 165 8.17 28.75 11.34
N ASP A 166 8.86 29.78 11.82
CA ASP A 166 9.20 30.95 10.99
C ASP A 166 10.49 30.68 10.20
N ARG A 167 11.35 29.77 10.65
CA ARG A 167 12.51 29.32 9.89
C ARG A 167 12.83 27.89 10.29
N PHE A 168 12.59 26.98 9.37
CA PHE A 168 12.91 25.57 9.59
C PHE A 168 14.42 25.32 9.61
N PRO A 169 14.94 24.42 10.48
CA PRO A 169 14.32 23.80 11.66
C PRO A 169 14.54 24.60 12.96
N GLN A 170 14.93 25.86 12.87
CA GLN A 170 15.62 26.58 13.96
C GLN A 170 14.69 27.28 14.94
N ASN A 171 13.53 27.77 14.52
CA ASN A 171 12.66 28.56 15.40
C ASN A 171 11.19 28.15 15.27
N THR A 172 10.68 27.57 16.37
CA THR A 172 9.30 27.10 16.52
C THR A 172 8.46 28.23 17.11
N ILE A 173 7.48 28.72 16.37
CA ILE A 173 6.56 29.77 16.82
C ILE A 173 5.35 29.18 17.55
N SER A 174 4.92 27.99 17.13
CA SER A 174 3.84 27.26 17.78
C SER A 174 4.07 25.76 17.68
N GLN A 175 3.62 25.06 18.71
CA GLN A 175 3.57 23.61 18.71
C GLN A 175 2.36 23.14 19.48
N GLY A 176 1.96 21.91 19.20
CA GLY A 176 0.91 21.25 19.94
C GLY A 176 0.78 19.81 19.54
N GLY A 177 -0.22 19.17 20.11
CA GLY A 177 -0.47 17.77 19.89
C GLY A 177 -1.90 17.38 20.16
N GLY A 178 -2.19 16.12 19.88
CA GLY A 178 -3.53 15.62 19.80
C GLY A 178 -3.59 14.12 19.64
N THR A 179 -4.77 13.66 19.27
CA THR A 179 -5.00 12.28 18.84
C THR A 179 -5.33 12.27 17.35
N VAL A 180 -4.90 11.24 16.64
CA VAL A 180 -5.31 10.96 15.26
C VAL A 180 -6.11 9.67 15.22
N THR A 181 -7.22 9.66 14.48
CA THR A 181 -7.97 8.45 14.14
C THR A 181 -7.87 8.23 12.65
N TYR A 182 -7.62 6.98 12.24
CA TYR A 182 -7.56 6.56 10.84
C TYR A 182 -8.73 5.64 10.50
N SER A 183 -9.23 5.76 9.28
CA SER A 183 -10.16 4.81 8.69
C SER A 183 -9.65 4.43 7.30
N LEU A 184 -9.48 3.13 7.06
CA LEU A 184 -9.21 2.65 5.71
C LEU A 184 -10.45 2.93 4.84
N ARG A 185 -10.26 3.61 3.71
CA ARG A 185 -11.34 3.87 2.76
C ARG A 185 -11.61 2.61 1.96
N THR A 186 -12.78 2.01 2.18
CA THR A 186 -13.14 0.71 1.58
C THR A 186 -13.77 0.83 0.18
N THR A 187 -13.96 2.03 -0.35
CA THR A 187 -14.35 2.24 -1.75
C THR A 187 -13.13 2.10 -2.64
N PRO A 188 -13.03 1.05 -3.48
CA PRO A 188 -11.90 0.92 -4.40
C PRO A 188 -12.00 2.02 -5.45
N THR A 189 -10.99 2.87 -5.55
CA THR A 189 -10.67 3.53 -6.82
C THR A 189 -10.38 2.38 -7.79
N PRO A 190 -11.10 2.25 -8.91
CA PRO A 190 -10.94 1.10 -9.79
C PRO A 190 -9.46 1.01 -10.20
N PRO A 191 -8.84 -0.18 -10.10
CA PRO A 191 -7.45 -0.34 -10.51
C PRO A 191 -7.31 0.03 -12.00
N PRO A 192 -6.11 0.47 -12.45
CA PRO A 192 -5.87 0.62 -13.88
C PRO A 192 -6.24 -0.70 -14.55
N THR A 193 -7.15 -0.61 -15.53
CA THR A 193 -7.70 -1.76 -16.24
C THR A 193 -6.57 -2.70 -16.62
N SER A 194 -6.57 -3.92 -16.07
CA SER A 194 -5.58 -4.94 -16.38
C SER A 194 -5.58 -5.13 -17.90
N VAL A 195 -4.46 -4.81 -18.55
CA VAL A 195 -4.25 -5.15 -19.95
C VAL A 195 -4.35 -6.67 -20.06
N PRO A 196 -5.22 -7.24 -20.91
CA PRO A 196 -5.33 -8.69 -21.04
C PRO A 196 -3.97 -9.26 -21.43
N GLU A 197 -3.46 -10.20 -20.65
CA GLU A 197 -2.23 -10.90 -21.03
C GLU A 197 -2.44 -11.61 -22.38
N PRO A 198 -1.42 -11.65 -23.25
CA PRO A 198 -1.52 -12.27 -24.57
C PRO A 198 -2.06 -13.71 -24.56
N GLY A 199 -1.95 -14.44 -23.44
CA GLY A 199 -2.47 -15.80 -23.27
C GLY A 199 -4.00 -15.94 -23.30
N THR A 200 -4.75 -14.93 -22.83
CA THR A 200 -6.22 -14.97 -22.82
C THR A 200 -6.80 -14.83 -24.23
N VAL A 201 -6.07 -14.20 -25.15
CA VAL A 201 -6.46 -14.07 -26.57
C VAL A 201 -6.31 -15.40 -27.31
N PHE A 202 -5.40 -16.28 -26.89
CA PHE A 202 -5.26 -17.62 -27.48
C PHE A 202 -6.30 -18.63 -26.98
N GLY A 203 -6.83 -18.47 -25.77
CA GLY A 203 -7.90 -19.34 -25.24
C GLY A 203 -9.21 -19.26 -26.01
N LEU A 204 -9.53 -18.08 -26.57
CA LEU A 204 -10.74 -17.87 -27.38
C LEU A 204 -10.61 -18.37 -28.83
N SER A 205 -9.40 -18.61 -29.34
CA SER A 205 -9.21 -19.11 -30.70
C SER A 205 -9.29 -20.64 -30.80
N MET A 206 -9.05 -21.40 -29.72
CA MET A 206 -9.14 -22.87 -29.73
C MET A 206 -10.56 -23.43 -29.58
N LEU A 207 -11.50 -22.69 -28.97
CA LEU A 207 -12.90 -23.11 -28.88
C LEU A 207 -13.67 -22.98 -30.21
N GLY A 208 -13.16 -22.20 -31.16
CA GLY A 208 -13.80 -22.00 -32.48
C GLY A 208 -13.61 -23.15 -33.47
N PHE A 209 -12.52 -23.93 -33.37
CA PHE A 209 -12.21 -24.97 -34.35
C PHE A 209 -12.81 -26.35 -34.03
N GLY A 210 -13.20 -26.61 -32.77
CA GLY A 210 -13.81 -27.88 -32.38
C GLY A 210 -15.22 -28.10 -32.93
N TRP A 211 -15.97 -27.03 -33.18
CA TRP A 211 -17.38 -27.14 -33.61
C TRP A 211 -17.55 -27.36 -35.12
N LEU A 212 -16.54 -27.05 -35.93
CA LEU A 212 -16.59 -27.20 -37.39
C LEU A 212 -16.30 -28.63 -37.88
N LEU A 213 -15.77 -29.51 -37.03
CA LEU A 213 -15.40 -30.88 -37.43
C LEU A 213 -16.47 -31.96 -37.16
N MET A 214 -17.62 -31.63 -36.56
CA MET A 214 -18.67 -32.62 -36.25
C MET A 214 -19.78 -32.78 -37.30
N LYS A 215 -19.73 -32.08 -38.44
CA LYS A 215 -20.73 -32.26 -39.52
C LYS A 215 -20.21 -33.11 -40.68
N LYS A 216 -19.93 -34.39 -40.46
CA LYS A 216 -20.07 -35.38 -41.55
C LYS A 216 -20.13 -36.83 -41.07
N LYS A 217 -21.34 -37.38 -41.04
CA LYS A 217 -21.75 -38.70 -41.57
C LYS A 217 -23.05 -39.11 -40.87
N VAL A 218 -24.16 -39.13 -41.60
CA VAL A 218 -25.05 -40.30 -41.83
C VAL A 218 -26.05 -39.88 -42.91
N SER A 219 -25.98 -40.49 -44.09
CA SER A 219 -27.17 -40.77 -44.89
C SER A 219 -26.92 -42.09 -45.61
N SER A 220 -27.71 -43.08 -45.23
CA SER A 220 -27.77 -44.42 -45.82
C SER A 220 -29.24 -44.70 -46.08
N ASN A 221 -29.48 -45.39 -47.20
CA ASN A 221 -30.69 -46.08 -47.66
C ASN A 221 -31.57 -45.30 -48.64
N THR A 222 -31.46 -45.63 -49.92
CA THR A 222 -32.42 -46.58 -50.53
C THR A 222 -31.70 -47.43 -51.56
#